data_AF-A0A0F0CB21-F1
#
_entry.id   AF-A0A0F0CB21-F1
#
_cell.length_a   1.000
_cell.length_b   1.000
_cell.length_c   1.000
_cell.angle_alpha   90.00
_cell.angle_beta   90.00
_cell.angle_gamma   90.00
#
_symmetry.space_group_name_H-M   'P 1'
#
loop_
_entity.id
_entity.type
_entity.pdbx_description
1 polymer ?
#
loop_
_entity_poly.entity_id
_entity_poly.type
_entity_poly.pdbx_seq_one_letter_code
_entity_poly.pdbx_strand_id
1 'polypeptide(L)'
;MRKKQGTMALYAAVFSLALCSCQSGAGNERLAQERLEQENREQGSWEKETAAQDSGDVSDAEERGKSQEEVARNPLKQGEERDQGDGGFHIKAVQNLETGNELLSAAFLKAGDIRYQVSFDLTREGMESDRIQCAFSMRNADHSSYYDSIASVEISTEKGRRSYEIEPVFPDGSSYMQAESGEIRFCLDGPAGPYISVKGLHELDGDYYPSSVFQGSGLMFRYLTKADLCMYPTEDLWLLRNEIYALHGRIFQNEVLRQYFETYSWYRGTTEPGAFSEDILSDVEKKNVALIKEMEDDPNRAMLDGSNHYGIEDLPFAPYLSYLGKYDETGLSADLTQAKDMGGYYVVQGSISVPASITPEQLEGVKAGKEVEVVLDELTGEAGILTLDPGGNAADPVYGYILREYAEDQGCETGLWADYKSGTYQLWQTSGDTVMKTVYRGDIYLLKGTVTGGDVSLEGASENQRLIFASKGAGERSGGETDVFGNHLYYNSRGHFTAVYYLGD
;
A
#
# COMPACT_ATOMS: atom_id res chain seq x y z
N MET A 1 17.07 -34.87 -16.85
CA MET A 1 16.32 -33.87 -17.63
C MET A 1 14.85 -33.89 -17.20
N ARG A 2 14.49 -33.10 -16.19
CA ARG A 2 13.10 -32.81 -15.81
C ARG A 2 13.02 -31.31 -15.60
N LYS A 3 12.21 -30.64 -16.42
CA LYS A 3 11.97 -29.20 -16.40
C LYS A 3 11.28 -28.85 -15.08
N LYS A 4 11.89 -27.99 -14.26
CA LYS A 4 11.19 -27.23 -13.21
C LYS A 4 10.37 -26.16 -13.93
N GLN A 5 9.05 -26.24 -13.86
CA GLN A 5 8.16 -25.12 -14.17
C GLN A 5 8.06 -24.30 -12.89
N GLY A 6 8.51 -23.05 -12.95
CA GLY A 6 8.37 -22.08 -11.87
C GLY A 6 7.03 -21.39 -11.97
N THR A 7 6.29 -21.37 -10.87
CA THR A 7 5.04 -20.63 -10.66
C THR A 7 5.43 -19.23 -10.14
N MET A 8 5.05 -18.18 -10.87
CA MET A 8 5.26 -16.77 -10.48
C MET A 8 4.08 -16.32 -9.63
N ALA A 9 4.29 -16.10 -8.33
CA ALA A 9 3.32 -15.43 -7.47
C ALA A 9 3.28 -13.91 -7.77
N LEU A 10 2.09 -13.30 -7.75
CA LEU A 10 1.87 -11.88 -7.98
C LEU A 10 2.37 -11.02 -6.81
N TYR A 11 3.02 -9.91 -7.16
CA TYR A 11 3.75 -8.99 -6.29
C TYR A 11 2.89 -7.88 -5.68
N ALA A 12 3.23 -7.47 -4.45
CA ALA A 12 2.78 -6.21 -3.85
C ALA A 12 3.39 -4.98 -4.54
N ALA A 13 2.69 -3.85 -4.42
CA ALA A 13 3.04 -2.52 -4.92
C ALA A 13 3.37 -2.43 -6.43
N VAL A 14 2.85 -3.35 -7.24
CA VAL A 14 2.81 -3.16 -8.69
C VAL A 14 1.62 -2.27 -9.00
N PHE A 15 1.86 -1.01 -9.36
CA PHE A 15 0.93 -0.25 -10.21
C PHE A 15 0.69 -1.07 -11.48
N SER A 16 -0.28 -1.98 -11.45
CA SER A 16 -0.75 -2.71 -12.62
C SER A 16 -1.76 -1.82 -13.34
N LEU A 17 -1.27 -0.75 -13.95
CA LEU A 17 -1.86 -0.23 -15.20
C LEU A 17 -1.58 -1.18 -16.38
N ALA A 18 -0.92 -2.33 -16.13
CA ALA A 18 -0.63 -3.41 -17.07
C ALA A 18 -1.85 -4.20 -17.57
N LEU A 19 -3.01 -3.55 -17.73
CA LEU A 19 -4.10 -4.05 -18.57
C LEU A 19 -4.49 -3.09 -19.71
N CYS A 20 -3.76 -2.00 -19.95
CA CYS A 20 -3.94 -1.19 -21.17
C CYS A 20 -2.85 -1.36 -22.24
N SER A 21 -1.86 -2.23 -22.05
CA SER A 21 -0.91 -2.57 -23.15
C SER A 21 -1.46 -3.62 -24.13
N CYS A 22 -2.68 -4.12 -23.92
CA CYS A 22 -3.39 -5.05 -24.80
C CYS A 22 -4.70 -4.48 -25.37
N GLN A 23 -4.94 -3.17 -25.29
CA GLN A 23 -5.98 -2.55 -26.11
C GLN A 23 -5.38 -2.24 -27.49
N SER A 24 -6.07 -2.65 -28.55
CA SER A 24 -5.72 -2.32 -29.94
C SER A 24 -5.34 -0.85 -30.08
N GLY A 25 -4.46 -0.47 -31.01
CA GLY A 25 -4.00 0.93 -31.20
C GLY A 25 -5.10 2.00 -31.20
N ALA A 26 -6.33 1.65 -31.59
CA ALA A 26 -7.51 2.52 -31.52
C ALA A 26 -7.96 2.91 -30.09
N GLY A 27 -7.69 2.10 -29.06
CA GLY A 27 -8.05 2.37 -27.66
C GLY A 27 -7.19 3.47 -27.04
N ASN A 28 -5.87 3.38 -27.24
CA ASN A 28 -4.92 4.41 -26.80
C ASN A 28 -5.11 5.74 -27.56
N GLU A 29 -5.44 5.68 -28.85
CA GLU A 29 -5.77 6.89 -29.63
C GLU A 29 -7.02 7.61 -29.10
N ARG A 30 -8.06 6.87 -28.71
CA ARG A 30 -9.29 7.44 -28.12
C ARG A 30 -9.02 8.06 -26.75
N LEU A 31 -8.23 7.40 -25.90
CA LEU A 31 -7.80 7.93 -24.59
C LEU A 31 -7.05 9.26 -24.75
N ALA A 32 -6.07 9.29 -25.66
CA ALA A 32 -5.29 10.49 -25.94
C ALA A 32 -6.15 11.66 -26.46
N GLN A 33 -7.10 11.38 -27.35
CA GLN A 33 -7.99 12.41 -27.90
C GLN A 33 -8.92 12.99 -26.82
N GLU A 34 -9.55 12.14 -26.02
CA GLU A 34 -10.49 12.56 -24.96
C GLU A 34 -9.80 13.33 -23.84
N ARG A 35 -8.57 12.95 -23.49
CA ARG A 35 -7.72 13.73 -22.59
C ARG A 35 -7.52 15.15 -23.13
N LEU A 36 -7.06 15.29 -24.38
CA LEU A 36 -6.83 16.61 -25.00
C LEU A 36 -8.12 17.44 -25.04
N GLU A 37 -9.27 16.82 -25.33
CA GLU A 37 -10.57 17.49 -25.32
C GLU A 37 -11.01 17.93 -23.91
N GLN A 38 -10.69 17.18 -22.87
CA GLN A 38 -10.94 17.57 -21.49
C GLN A 38 -9.99 18.68 -21.04
N GLU A 39 -8.69 18.59 -21.33
CA GLU A 39 -7.71 19.63 -21.01
C GLU A 39 -8.07 20.96 -21.67
N ASN A 40 -8.50 20.95 -22.94
CA ASN A 40 -8.98 22.14 -23.62
C ASN A 40 -10.28 22.72 -22.99
N ARG A 41 -11.15 21.85 -22.47
CA ARG A 41 -12.37 22.28 -21.74
C ARG A 41 -12.03 22.88 -20.38
N GLU A 42 -11.09 22.28 -19.64
CA GLU A 42 -10.61 22.77 -18.35
C GLU A 42 -9.87 24.10 -18.53
N GLN A 43 -8.93 24.21 -19.46
CA GLN A 43 -8.24 25.47 -19.78
C GLN A 43 -9.22 26.58 -20.20
N GLY A 44 -10.19 26.25 -21.05
CA GLY A 44 -11.25 27.18 -21.44
C GLY A 44 -12.25 27.53 -20.31
N SER A 45 -12.33 26.72 -19.25
CA SER A 45 -13.10 27.01 -18.03
C SER A 45 -12.33 27.91 -17.08
N TRP A 46 -11.03 27.66 -16.87
CA TRP A 46 -10.14 28.53 -16.08
C TRP A 46 -9.99 29.93 -16.69
N GLU A 47 -9.90 30.04 -18.02
CA GLU A 47 -9.92 31.33 -18.75
C GLU A 47 -11.28 32.04 -18.65
N LYS A 48 -12.39 31.28 -18.52
CA LYS A 48 -13.72 31.83 -18.29
C LYS A 48 -13.98 32.20 -16.84
N GLU A 49 -13.43 31.50 -15.86
CA GLU A 49 -13.54 31.84 -14.43
C GLU A 49 -12.69 33.07 -14.07
N THR A 50 -11.51 33.21 -14.69
CA THR A 50 -10.71 34.44 -14.61
C THR A 50 -11.37 35.63 -15.32
N ALA A 51 -12.22 35.38 -16.34
CA ALA A 51 -13.05 36.40 -16.97
C ALA A 51 -14.41 36.64 -16.25
N ALA A 52 -14.94 35.64 -15.54
CA ALA A 52 -16.22 35.70 -14.83
C ALA A 52 -16.12 36.27 -13.42
N GLN A 53 -14.90 36.55 -12.91
CA GLN A 53 -14.68 37.44 -11.77
C GLN A 53 -15.14 38.90 -12.03
N ASP A 54 -15.60 39.24 -13.25
CA ASP A 54 -16.13 40.57 -13.60
C ASP A 54 -17.61 40.59 -14.04
N SER A 55 -18.36 39.50 -13.91
CA SER A 55 -19.82 39.55 -14.05
C SER A 55 -20.50 38.33 -13.45
N GLY A 56 -21.11 38.49 -12.29
CA GLY A 56 -21.94 37.46 -11.66
C GLY A 56 -23.29 37.31 -12.35
N ASP A 57 -23.69 36.07 -12.58
CA ASP A 57 -25.05 35.60 -12.29
C ASP A 57 -25.10 34.06 -12.34
N VAL A 58 -25.82 33.48 -11.38
CA VAL A 58 -26.04 32.04 -11.18
C VAL A 58 -27.43 31.68 -11.70
N SER A 59 -27.57 30.51 -12.35
CA SER A 59 -28.88 29.84 -12.46
C SER A 59 -28.77 28.33 -12.64
N ASP A 60 -29.78 27.66 -12.07
CA ASP A 60 -29.92 26.25 -11.69
C ASP A 60 -29.98 25.21 -12.83
N ALA A 61 -29.75 23.94 -12.49
CA ALA A 61 -30.31 22.79 -13.21
C ALA A 61 -30.62 21.60 -12.29
N GLU A 62 -31.88 21.13 -12.38
CA GLU A 62 -32.47 19.95 -11.74
C GLU A 62 -32.18 18.63 -12.50
N GLU A 63 -32.39 17.53 -11.76
CA GLU A 63 -32.31 16.08 -12.07
C GLU A 63 -32.90 15.58 -13.40
N ARG A 64 -32.42 14.39 -13.88
CA ARG A 64 -33.13 13.08 -13.80
C ARG A 64 -32.60 12.03 -14.79
N GLY A 65 -32.42 10.78 -14.35
CA GLY A 65 -32.39 9.60 -15.24
C GLY A 65 -31.93 8.28 -14.59
N LYS A 66 -32.82 7.28 -14.50
CA LYS A 66 -32.62 5.95 -13.86
C LYS A 66 -32.19 4.84 -14.84
N SER A 67 -31.41 3.90 -14.27
CA SER A 67 -31.31 2.43 -14.50
C SER A 67 -30.78 1.87 -15.83
N GLN A 68 -29.74 1.04 -15.73
CA GLN A 68 -29.77 -0.41 -16.06
C GLN A 68 -28.60 -1.15 -15.39
N GLU A 69 -28.91 -2.25 -14.68
CA GLU A 69 -27.94 -3.17 -14.09
C GLU A 69 -27.25 -4.00 -15.19
N GLU A 70 -25.96 -3.77 -15.38
CA GLU A 70 -25.05 -4.76 -15.95
C GLU A 70 -23.87 -4.90 -14.99
N VAL A 71 -23.78 -6.08 -14.35
CA VAL A 71 -22.65 -6.43 -13.46
C VAL A 71 -21.41 -6.63 -14.33
N ALA A 72 -20.63 -5.56 -14.49
CA ALA A 72 -19.39 -5.55 -15.24
C ALA A 72 -18.28 -6.28 -14.47
N ARG A 73 -17.53 -7.10 -15.22
CA ARG A 73 -16.52 -8.03 -14.73
C ARG A 73 -15.21 -7.29 -14.48
N ASN A 74 -14.68 -7.46 -13.28
CA ASN A 74 -13.32 -7.10 -12.92
C ASN A 74 -12.34 -7.97 -13.74
N PRO A 75 -11.40 -7.43 -14.53
CA PRO A 75 -10.33 -8.24 -15.13
C PRO A 75 -9.23 -8.47 -14.08
N LEU A 76 -9.56 -9.18 -13.01
CA LEU A 76 -8.57 -9.79 -12.14
C LEU A 76 -8.33 -11.23 -12.58
N LYS A 77 -7.04 -11.58 -12.63
CA LYS A 77 -6.52 -12.88 -13.08
C LYS A 77 -7.34 -14.03 -12.46
N GLN A 78 -7.69 -14.98 -13.32
CA GLN A 78 -8.23 -16.27 -12.91
C GLN A 78 -7.36 -16.86 -11.81
N GLY A 79 -8.01 -17.38 -10.78
CA GLY A 79 -7.38 -17.95 -9.60
C GLY A 79 -6.26 -18.91 -9.98
N GLU A 80 -5.06 -18.59 -9.51
CA GLU A 80 -4.02 -19.59 -9.35
C GLU A 80 -4.34 -20.38 -8.09
N GLU A 81 -4.17 -21.71 -8.17
CA GLU A 81 -4.43 -22.64 -7.07
C GLU A 81 -3.77 -22.10 -5.79
N ARG A 82 -4.62 -21.85 -4.77
CA ARG A 82 -4.15 -21.56 -3.41
C ARG A 82 -3.34 -22.76 -2.96
N ASP A 83 -2.03 -22.63 -2.91
CA ASP A 83 -1.21 -23.53 -2.11
C ASP A 83 -1.61 -23.24 -0.67
N GLN A 84 -2.60 -24.00 -0.17
CA GLN A 84 -2.87 -24.12 1.26
C GLN A 84 -1.66 -24.83 1.85
N GLY A 85 -0.58 -24.08 2.05
CA GLY A 85 0.49 -24.46 2.95
C GLY A 85 -0.14 -24.63 4.33
N ASP A 86 -0.18 -25.87 4.80
CA ASP A 86 -0.67 -26.37 6.09
C ASP A 86 0.10 -25.81 7.31
N GLY A 87 0.68 -24.61 7.22
CA GLY A 87 1.58 -24.02 8.22
C GLY A 87 1.18 -22.63 8.73
N GLY A 88 -0.02 -22.14 8.39
CA GLY A 88 -0.53 -20.84 8.85
C GLY A 88 -1.15 -20.91 10.25
N PHE A 89 -1.26 -19.76 10.94
CA PHE A 89 -1.96 -19.68 12.22
C PHE A 89 -3.39 -20.22 12.13
N HIS A 90 -3.78 -21.07 13.08
CA HIS A 90 -5.15 -21.55 13.22
C HIS A 90 -5.98 -20.55 14.04
N ILE A 91 -6.67 -19.63 13.36
CA ILE A 91 -7.46 -18.59 14.04
C ILE A 91 -8.95 -18.93 13.92
N LYS A 92 -9.56 -19.32 15.04
CA LYS A 92 -10.92 -19.85 15.08
C LYS A 92 -11.95 -18.86 14.55
N ALA A 93 -11.90 -17.60 14.97
CA ALA A 93 -12.85 -16.58 14.54
C ALA A 93 -12.81 -16.35 13.01
N VAL A 94 -11.62 -16.33 12.42
CA VAL A 94 -11.43 -16.16 10.98
C VAL A 94 -11.90 -17.41 10.21
N GLN A 95 -11.63 -18.61 10.74
CA GLN A 95 -12.09 -19.86 10.11
C GLN A 95 -13.60 -20.02 10.14
N ASN A 96 -14.28 -19.51 11.18
CA ASN A 96 -15.73 -19.48 11.22
C ASN A 96 -16.32 -18.70 10.02
N LEU A 97 -15.61 -17.67 9.54
CA LEU A 97 -15.97 -16.87 8.37
C LEU A 97 -15.57 -17.54 7.04
N GLU A 98 -14.92 -18.70 7.08
CA GLU A 98 -14.45 -19.48 5.92
C GLU A 98 -13.48 -18.71 5.01
N THR A 99 -12.60 -17.92 5.63
CA THR A 99 -11.59 -17.09 4.94
C THR A 99 -10.18 -17.34 5.45
N GLY A 100 -9.19 -16.80 4.74
CA GLY A 100 -7.80 -16.79 5.19
C GLY A 100 -7.51 -15.65 6.18
N ASN A 101 -6.34 -15.72 6.81
CA ASN A 101 -5.92 -14.78 7.85
C ASN A 101 -5.58 -13.38 7.32
N GLU A 102 -5.60 -13.17 6.00
CA GLU A 102 -5.39 -11.86 5.37
C GLU A 102 -6.42 -10.81 5.83
N LEU A 103 -7.59 -11.27 6.35
CA LEU A 103 -8.57 -10.41 7.01
C LEU A 103 -7.96 -9.58 8.16
N LEU A 104 -7.00 -10.16 8.90
CA LEU A 104 -6.30 -9.53 10.03
C LEU A 104 -5.05 -8.75 9.61
N SER A 105 -4.74 -8.69 8.31
CA SER A 105 -3.52 -8.04 7.79
C SER A 105 -3.82 -6.97 6.75
N ALA A 106 -5.09 -6.58 6.63
CA ALA A 106 -5.53 -5.59 5.66
C ALA A 106 -6.46 -4.58 6.33
N ALA A 107 -6.21 -3.30 6.05
CA ALA A 107 -7.23 -2.28 6.17
C ALA A 107 -8.17 -2.37 4.97
N PHE A 108 -9.47 -2.21 5.19
CA PHE A 108 -10.48 -2.16 4.15
C PHE A 108 -11.01 -0.74 4.03
N LEU A 109 -10.80 -0.09 2.90
CA LEU A 109 -11.22 1.29 2.65
C LEU A 109 -12.63 1.33 2.06
N LYS A 110 -13.42 2.31 2.47
CA LYS A 110 -14.79 2.50 1.98
C LYS A 110 -14.81 2.94 0.52
N ALA A 111 -15.61 2.26 -0.28
CA ALA A 111 -15.82 2.54 -1.70
C ALA A 111 -16.39 3.94 -1.93
N GLY A 112 -15.69 4.76 -2.72
CA GLY A 112 -16.05 6.16 -3.03
C GLY A 112 -15.89 7.15 -1.89
N ASP A 113 -15.36 6.74 -0.73
CA ASP A 113 -14.99 7.65 0.35
C ASP A 113 -13.89 7.03 1.23
N ILE A 114 -12.65 7.03 0.72
CA ILE A 114 -11.52 6.39 1.37
C ILE A 114 -11.12 6.99 2.72
N ARG A 115 -11.77 8.08 3.15
CA ARG A 115 -11.56 8.66 4.49
C ARG A 115 -12.00 7.70 5.59
N TYR A 116 -12.88 6.75 5.28
CA TYR A 116 -13.32 5.71 6.21
C TYR A 116 -12.68 4.37 5.90
N GLN A 117 -12.32 3.63 6.95
CA GLN A 117 -11.84 2.27 6.83
C GLN A 117 -12.38 1.37 7.94
N VAL A 118 -12.32 0.06 7.70
CA VAL A 118 -12.48 -0.98 8.73
C VAL A 118 -11.25 -1.86 8.79
N SER A 119 -10.86 -2.26 9.99
CA SER A 119 -9.80 -3.25 10.24
C SER A 119 -10.27 -4.28 11.26
N PHE A 120 -9.61 -5.43 11.26
CA PHE A 120 -9.93 -6.53 12.17
C PHE A 120 -8.70 -6.98 12.93
N ASP A 121 -8.91 -7.23 14.22
CA ASP A 121 -7.87 -7.69 15.14
C ASP A 121 -8.38 -8.83 16.02
N LEU A 122 -7.46 -9.57 16.63
CA LEU A 122 -7.81 -10.52 17.66
C LEU A 122 -8.27 -9.80 18.92
N THR A 123 -9.25 -10.38 19.60
CA THR A 123 -9.58 -9.95 20.97
C THR A 123 -8.46 -10.36 21.93
N ARG A 124 -8.51 -9.87 23.17
CA ARG A 124 -7.57 -10.27 24.23
C ARG A 124 -7.61 -11.77 24.57
N GLU A 125 -8.65 -12.48 24.13
CA GLU A 125 -8.78 -13.93 24.29
C GLU A 125 -7.90 -14.73 23.31
N GLY A 126 -7.35 -14.08 22.27
CA GLY A 126 -6.38 -14.67 21.35
C GLY A 126 -6.99 -15.57 20.25
N MET A 127 -6.14 -16.41 19.65
CA MET A 127 -6.44 -17.15 18.40
C MET A 127 -7.56 -18.20 18.51
N GLU A 128 -7.81 -18.71 19.72
CA GLU A 128 -8.84 -19.73 20.01
C GLU A 128 -10.23 -19.13 20.27
N SER A 129 -10.33 -17.81 20.37
CA SER A 129 -11.61 -17.12 20.55
C SER A 129 -12.46 -17.24 19.29
N ASP A 130 -13.77 -17.33 19.47
CA ASP A 130 -14.72 -17.14 18.38
C ASP A 130 -15.01 -15.64 18.13
N ARG A 131 -14.43 -14.75 18.93
CA ARG A 131 -14.61 -13.30 18.80
C ARG A 131 -13.49 -12.65 18.01
N ILE A 132 -13.87 -11.72 17.16
CA ILE A 132 -12.96 -10.84 16.42
C ILE A 132 -13.32 -9.38 16.73
N GLN A 133 -12.31 -8.54 16.91
CA GLN A 133 -12.48 -7.10 17.07
C GLN A 133 -12.58 -6.49 15.67
N CYS A 134 -13.59 -5.65 15.44
CA CYS A 134 -13.68 -4.77 14.29
C CYS A 134 -13.48 -3.33 14.78
N ALA A 135 -12.60 -2.58 14.11
CA ALA A 135 -12.42 -1.15 14.33
C ALA A 135 -12.90 -0.40 13.09
N PHE A 136 -13.68 0.67 13.31
CA PHE A 136 -14.00 1.66 12.30
C PHE A 136 -13.10 2.86 12.55
N SER A 137 -12.40 3.30 11.52
CA SER A 137 -11.50 4.44 11.62
C SER A 137 -11.77 5.47 10.54
N MET A 138 -11.47 6.73 10.84
CA MET A 138 -11.64 7.85 9.92
C MET A 138 -10.36 8.66 9.87
N ARG A 139 -9.99 9.18 8.69
CA ARG A 139 -8.89 10.13 8.57
C ARG A 139 -9.18 11.40 9.36
N ASN A 140 -8.12 11.97 9.92
CA ASN A 140 -8.20 13.21 10.70
C ASN A 140 -8.70 14.39 9.87
N ALA A 141 -9.13 15.46 10.56
CA ALA A 141 -9.68 16.65 9.92
C ALA A 141 -8.67 17.42 9.05
N ASP A 142 -7.37 17.16 9.22
CA ASP A 142 -6.29 17.63 8.34
C ASP A 142 -6.09 16.71 7.11
N HIS A 143 -6.84 15.62 7.04
CA HIS A 143 -6.76 14.57 6.02
C HIS A 143 -5.39 13.89 5.92
N SER A 144 -4.58 13.95 6.99
CA SER A 144 -3.33 13.19 7.09
C SER A 144 -3.54 11.69 6.83
N SER A 145 -2.46 10.98 6.52
CA SER A 145 -2.45 9.54 6.28
C SER A 145 -2.86 8.69 7.48
N TYR A 146 -3.02 9.31 8.67
CA TYR A 146 -3.39 8.65 9.90
C TYR A 146 -4.92 8.49 10.03
N TYR A 147 -5.34 7.30 10.46
CA TYR A 147 -6.74 6.99 10.74
C TYR A 147 -6.96 6.84 12.24
N ASP A 148 -7.83 7.68 12.79
CA ASP A 148 -8.26 7.59 14.17
C ASP A 148 -9.40 6.58 14.29
N SER A 149 -9.31 5.67 15.26
CA SER A 149 -10.42 4.78 15.60
C SER A 149 -11.57 5.59 16.17
N ILE A 150 -12.72 5.54 15.48
CA ILE A 150 -13.93 6.28 15.84
C ILE A 150 -15.00 5.39 16.46
N ALA A 151 -15.00 4.10 16.14
CA ALA A 151 -15.90 3.13 16.74
C ALA A 151 -15.29 1.73 16.72
N SER A 152 -15.77 0.86 17.61
CA SER A 152 -15.28 -0.51 17.68
C SER A 152 -16.41 -1.47 18.07
N VAL A 153 -16.35 -2.71 17.59
CA VAL A 153 -17.31 -3.75 17.94
C VAL A 153 -16.64 -5.12 17.99
N GLU A 154 -16.98 -5.92 19.00
CA GLU A 154 -16.62 -7.34 19.03
C GLU A 154 -17.70 -8.16 18.32
N ILE A 155 -17.29 -9.00 17.38
CA ILE A 155 -18.19 -9.88 16.63
C ILE A 155 -17.94 -11.32 17.07
N SER A 156 -18.97 -11.97 17.62
CA SER A 156 -18.92 -13.41 17.92
C SER A 156 -19.23 -14.19 16.66
N THR A 157 -18.19 -14.72 16.01
CA THR A 157 -18.31 -15.43 14.74
C THR A 157 -18.86 -16.83 14.92
N GLU A 158 -19.64 -17.30 13.93
CA GLU A 158 -20.19 -18.65 13.90
C GLU A 158 -19.85 -19.31 12.57
N LYS A 159 -19.54 -20.62 12.59
CA LYS A 159 -19.15 -21.36 11.40
C LYS A 159 -20.18 -21.24 10.27
N GLY A 160 -19.76 -20.68 9.13
CA GLY A 160 -20.58 -20.50 7.93
C GLY A 160 -21.52 -19.29 7.98
N ARG A 161 -21.56 -18.54 9.10
CA ARG A 161 -22.34 -17.31 9.22
C ARG A 161 -21.49 -16.13 8.73
N ARG A 162 -22.07 -15.30 7.86
CA ARG A 162 -21.39 -14.14 7.25
C ARG A 162 -22.04 -12.79 7.50
N SER A 163 -23.15 -12.75 8.22
CA SER A 163 -23.90 -11.53 8.56
C SER A 163 -24.14 -11.46 10.05
N TYR A 164 -23.82 -10.31 10.64
CA TYR A 164 -23.91 -10.07 12.08
C TYR A 164 -24.58 -8.74 12.32
N GLU A 165 -25.52 -8.72 13.27
CA GLU A 165 -26.01 -7.47 13.83
C GLU A 165 -24.95 -6.93 14.78
N ILE A 166 -24.68 -5.64 14.70
CA ILE A 166 -23.61 -4.97 15.45
C ILE A 166 -24.12 -3.69 16.10
N GLU A 167 -23.59 -3.41 17.29
CA GLU A 167 -23.80 -2.15 18.01
C GLU A 167 -22.41 -1.58 18.33
N PRO A 168 -21.85 -0.73 17.45
CA PRO A 168 -20.52 -0.15 17.67
C PRO A 168 -20.46 0.76 18.90
N VAL A 169 -19.35 0.67 19.62
CA VAL A 169 -19.04 1.52 20.77
C VAL A 169 -18.15 2.68 20.31
N PHE A 170 -18.57 3.91 20.60
CA PHE A 170 -17.85 5.14 20.28
C PHE A 170 -17.09 5.65 21.53
N PRO A 171 -15.77 5.91 21.45
CA PRO A 171 -14.92 6.20 22.62
C PRO A 171 -15.35 7.39 23.50
N ASP A 172 -15.98 8.43 22.92
CA ASP A 172 -16.20 9.71 23.61
C ASP A 172 -17.68 10.07 23.85
N GLY A 173 -18.62 9.17 23.56
CA GLY A 173 -20.05 9.48 23.67
C GLY A 173 -20.48 10.68 22.81
N SER A 174 -19.73 10.98 21.75
CA SER A 174 -20.05 12.00 20.74
C SER A 174 -21.47 11.76 20.22
N SER A 175 -22.38 12.59 20.71
CA SER A 175 -23.83 12.37 20.66
C SER A 175 -24.47 12.49 19.27
N TYR A 176 -23.68 12.71 18.23
CA TYR A 176 -24.15 12.80 16.84
C TYR A 176 -24.21 11.44 16.13
N MET A 177 -23.52 10.42 16.64
CA MET A 177 -23.64 9.03 16.20
C MET A 177 -24.42 8.25 17.27
N GLN A 178 -25.71 8.53 17.45
CA GLN A 178 -26.54 7.67 18.31
C GLN A 178 -26.58 6.27 17.68
N ALA A 179 -26.08 5.27 18.42
CA ALA A 179 -26.00 3.89 17.96
C ALA A 179 -27.39 3.39 17.53
N GLU A 180 -27.61 3.35 16.22
CA GLU A 180 -28.55 2.42 15.61
C GLU A 180 -27.82 1.07 15.50
N SER A 181 -28.52 -0.03 15.77
CA SER A 181 -27.96 -1.34 15.46
C SER A 181 -27.81 -1.45 13.94
N GLY A 182 -26.66 -1.94 13.51
CA GLY A 182 -26.32 -2.11 12.11
C GLY A 182 -26.13 -3.56 11.73
N GLU A 183 -25.87 -3.81 10.46
CA GLU A 183 -25.45 -5.11 9.95
C GLU A 183 -24.04 -4.98 9.36
N ILE A 184 -23.14 -5.89 9.75
CA ILE A 184 -21.88 -6.14 9.06
C ILE A 184 -21.95 -7.48 8.33
N ARG A 185 -21.57 -7.48 7.06
CA ARG A 185 -21.54 -8.66 6.21
C ARG A 185 -20.17 -8.90 5.60
N PHE A 186 -19.65 -10.10 5.76
CA PHE A 186 -18.40 -10.57 5.17
C PHE A 186 -18.67 -11.17 3.79
N CYS A 187 -18.39 -10.41 2.74
CA CYS A 187 -18.62 -10.80 1.35
C CYS A 187 -17.31 -11.31 0.71
N LEU A 188 -16.91 -12.54 1.04
CA LEU A 188 -15.54 -13.02 0.80
C LEU A 188 -15.34 -13.83 -0.49
N ASP A 189 -16.42 -14.27 -1.14
CA ASP A 189 -16.38 -15.10 -2.37
C ASP A 189 -16.89 -14.36 -3.62
N GLY A 190 -16.92 -13.03 -3.58
CA GLY A 190 -17.42 -12.22 -4.69
C GLY A 190 -16.49 -12.27 -5.92
N PRO A 191 -17.03 -12.16 -7.16
CA PRO A 191 -16.20 -12.03 -8.37
C PRO A 191 -15.38 -10.72 -8.40
N ALA A 192 -15.75 -9.75 -7.56
CA ALA A 192 -15.02 -8.50 -7.35
C ALA A 192 -13.88 -8.63 -6.31
N GLY A 193 -13.67 -9.81 -5.72
CA GLY A 193 -12.80 -10.01 -4.57
C GLY A 193 -13.54 -9.87 -3.23
N PRO A 194 -12.83 -10.08 -2.10
CA PRO A 194 -13.41 -9.96 -0.77
C PRO A 194 -13.74 -8.50 -0.44
N TYR A 195 -14.88 -8.25 0.19
CA TYR A 195 -15.24 -6.94 0.74
C TYR A 195 -16.12 -7.10 1.98
N ILE A 196 -16.22 -6.04 2.77
CA ILE A 196 -17.06 -5.96 3.96
C ILE A 196 -18.19 -4.97 3.69
N SER A 197 -19.43 -5.37 3.87
CA SER A 197 -20.59 -4.48 3.69
C SER A 197 -21.13 -4.08 5.04
N VAL A 198 -21.35 -2.78 5.25
CA VAL A 198 -21.88 -2.21 6.49
C VAL A 198 -23.15 -1.44 6.16
N LYS A 199 -24.21 -1.65 6.94
CA LYS A 199 -25.53 -1.03 6.75
C LYS A 199 -26.18 -0.66 8.08
N GLY A 200 -26.99 0.40 8.08
CA GLY A 200 -27.75 0.84 9.26
C GLY A 200 -26.93 1.64 10.26
N LEU A 201 -25.72 2.09 9.89
CA LEU A 201 -24.79 2.89 10.68
C LEU A 201 -24.49 4.26 10.05
N HIS A 202 -25.39 4.76 9.18
CA HIS A 202 -25.35 6.10 8.58
C HIS A 202 -24.04 6.38 7.83
N GLU A 203 -23.16 7.23 8.39
CA GLU A 203 -21.89 7.61 7.79
C GLU A 203 -20.95 6.41 7.57
N LEU A 204 -21.10 5.36 8.37
CA LEU A 204 -20.32 4.12 8.22
C LEU A 204 -20.91 3.17 7.16
N ASP A 205 -22.09 3.46 6.61
CA ASP A 205 -22.71 2.62 5.59
C ASP A 205 -21.89 2.62 4.30
N GLY A 206 -21.61 1.43 3.78
CA GLY A 206 -20.85 1.28 2.55
C GLY A 206 -20.27 -0.12 2.37
N ASP A 207 -19.65 -0.31 1.21
CA ASP A 207 -18.82 -1.48 0.94
C ASP A 207 -17.36 -1.09 1.12
N TYR A 208 -16.62 -1.88 1.89
CA TYR A 208 -15.22 -1.67 2.22
C TYR A 208 -14.38 -2.74 1.54
N TYR A 209 -13.41 -2.32 0.73
CA TYR A 209 -12.54 -3.23 -0.03
C TYR A 209 -11.12 -3.22 0.55
N PRO A 210 -10.37 -4.32 0.48
CA PRO A 210 -8.97 -4.34 0.93
C PRO A 210 -8.17 -3.21 0.28
N SER A 211 -7.34 -2.52 1.05
CA SER A 211 -6.50 -1.42 0.54
C SER A 211 -5.63 -1.82 -0.67
N SER A 212 -5.31 -3.12 -0.81
CA SER A 212 -4.55 -3.67 -1.93
C SER A 212 -5.26 -3.65 -3.28
N VAL A 213 -6.60 -3.52 -3.34
CA VAL A 213 -7.33 -3.42 -4.62
C VAL A 213 -7.35 -1.99 -5.18
N PHE A 214 -6.95 -1.01 -4.37
CA PHE A 214 -6.81 0.37 -4.79
C PHE A 214 -5.44 0.54 -5.45
N GLN A 215 -5.45 0.61 -6.78
CA GLN A 215 -4.24 0.59 -7.61
C GLN A 215 -3.27 1.72 -7.24
N GLY A 216 -3.82 2.85 -6.79
CA GLY A 216 -3.10 4.02 -6.30
C GLY A 216 -2.86 4.11 -4.80
N SER A 217 -2.67 3.02 -4.05
CA SER A 217 -2.41 3.14 -2.59
C SER A 217 -1.25 4.12 -2.29
N GLY A 218 -0.17 4.10 -3.06
CA GLY A 218 0.92 5.08 -2.95
C GLY A 218 0.50 6.54 -3.18
N LEU A 219 -0.55 6.81 -3.96
CA LEU A 219 -1.05 8.16 -4.24
C LEU A 219 -1.59 8.85 -2.98
N MET A 220 -2.06 8.07 -2.01
CA MET A 220 -2.86 8.54 -0.89
C MET A 220 -2.09 8.65 0.42
N PHE A 221 -0.93 8.01 0.48
CA PHE A 221 -0.17 7.79 1.73
C PHE A 221 1.26 8.32 1.66
N ARG A 222 1.75 8.73 0.49
CA ARG A 222 3.07 9.35 0.34
C ARG A 222 3.14 10.36 -0.79
N TYR A 223 4.09 11.26 -0.69
CA TYR A 223 4.46 12.14 -1.78
C TYR A 223 5.14 11.33 -2.89
N LEU A 224 4.61 11.43 -4.11
CA LEU A 224 5.20 10.82 -5.29
C LEU A 224 6.45 11.58 -5.73
N THR A 225 7.26 10.90 -6.53
CA THR A 225 8.50 11.44 -7.10
C THR A 225 8.44 11.45 -8.62
N LYS A 226 9.37 12.18 -9.25
CA LYS A 226 9.53 12.09 -10.71
C LYS A 226 9.90 10.67 -11.14
N ALA A 227 10.69 9.93 -10.36
CA ALA A 227 11.06 8.54 -10.66
C ALA A 227 9.87 7.58 -10.64
N ASP A 228 8.84 7.86 -9.84
CA ASP A 228 7.61 7.07 -9.84
C ASP A 228 6.83 7.20 -11.15
N LEU A 229 6.92 8.35 -11.84
CA LEU A 229 6.03 8.74 -12.93
C LEU A 229 6.72 8.88 -14.29
N CYS A 230 8.04 9.01 -14.33
CA CYS A 230 8.81 9.42 -15.52
C CYS A 230 8.67 8.48 -16.73
N MET A 231 8.38 7.20 -16.51
CA MET A 231 8.23 6.20 -17.56
C MET A 231 6.78 5.82 -17.86
N TYR A 232 5.81 6.51 -17.26
CA TYR A 232 4.39 6.25 -17.53
C TYR A 232 3.96 6.92 -18.84
N PRO A 233 3.17 6.23 -19.67
CA PRO A 233 2.43 6.85 -20.76
C PRO A 233 1.60 8.04 -20.26
N THR A 234 1.39 9.05 -21.10
CA THR A 234 0.70 10.25 -20.64
C THR A 234 -0.78 9.99 -20.35
N GLU A 235 -1.38 9.06 -21.08
CA GLU A 235 -2.76 8.61 -20.88
C GLU A 235 -2.91 7.92 -19.51
N ASP A 236 -1.90 7.14 -19.10
CA ASP A 236 -1.86 6.47 -17.80
C ASP A 236 -1.71 7.48 -16.65
N LEU A 237 -0.91 8.54 -16.84
CA LEU A 237 -0.83 9.65 -15.88
C LEU A 237 -2.17 10.37 -15.72
N TRP A 238 -2.92 10.56 -16.81
CA TRP A 238 -4.25 11.15 -16.77
C TRP A 238 -5.25 10.29 -16.00
N LEU A 239 -5.21 8.97 -16.18
CA LEU A 239 -6.01 8.03 -15.39
C LEU A 239 -5.61 8.10 -13.91
N LEU A 240 -4.31 8.11 -13.62
CA LEU A 240 -3.76 8.18 -12.27
C LEU A 240 -4.19 9.46 -11.52
N ARG A 241 -4.14 10.61 -12.19
CA ARG A 241 -4.62 11.88 -11.63
C ARG A 241 -6.11 11.82 -11.31
N ASN A 242 -6.91 11.23 -12.21
CA ASN A 242 -8.36 11.12 -12.00
C ASN A 242 -8.73 10.04 -10.97
N GLU A 243 -7.87 9.06 -10.71
CA GLU A 243 -8.09 8.06 -9.67
C GLU A 243 -8.23 8.72 -8.29
N ILE A 244 -7.41 9.73 -7.99
CA ILE A 244 -7.49 10.52 -6.75
C ILE A 244 -8.91 11.05 -6.53
N TYR A 245 -9.53 11.64 -7.55
CA TYR A 245 -10.91 12.12 -7.46
C TYR A 245 -11.96 10.99 -7.41
N ALA A 246 -11.70 9.88 -8.09
CA ALA A 246 -12.58 8.71 -8.09
C ALA A 246 -12.67 8.05 -6.70
N LEU A 247 -11.57 8.07 -5.94
CA LEU A 247 -11.49 7.56 -4.56
C LEU A 247 -12.40 8.31 -3.59
N HIS A 248 -12.72 9.58 -3.90
CA HIS A 248 -13.65 10.43 -3.16
C HIS A 248 -15.02 10.58 -3.82
N GLY A 249 -15.33 9.67 -4.75
CA GLY A 249 -16.67 9.56 -5.33
C GLY A 249 -17.06 10.68 -6.30
N ARG A 250 -16.08 11.37 -6.90
CA ARG A 250 -16.37 12.32 -8.00
C ARG A 250 -16.97 11.59 -9.18
N ILE A 251 -18.14 12.04 -9.64
CA ILE A 251 -18.78 11.56 -10.87
C ILE A 251 -18.03 12.10 -12.10
N PHE A 252 -17.79 11.25 -13.09
CA PHE A 252 -17.13 11.66 -14.35
C PHE A 252 -18.13 11.91 -15.48
N GLN A 253 -18.13 13.13 -16.03
CA GLN A 253 -18.88 13.45 -17.26
C GLN A 253 -18.20 12.90 -18.51
N ASN A 254 -16.86 12.89 -18.53
CA ASN A 254 -16.08 12.27 -19.60
C ASN A 254 -16.43 10.77 -19.67
N GLU A 255 -16.89 10.31 -20.84
CA GLU A 255 -17.36 8.94 -21.02
C GLU A 255 -16.24 7.91 -20.84
N VAL A 256 -15.01 8.23 -21.24
CA VAL A 256 -13.86 7.34 -21.12
C VAL A 256 -13.45 7.16 -19.66
N LEU A 257 -13.33 8.25 -18.89
CA LEU A 257 -13.06 8.16 -17.45
C LEU A 257 -14.18 7.43 -16.71
N ARG A 258 -15.44 7.74 -17.05
CA ARG A 258 -16.59 7.08 -16.44
C ARG A 258 -16.57 5.58 -16.72
N GLN A 259 -16.45 5.17 -17.99
CA GLN A 259 -16.38 3.75 -18.37
C GLN A 259 -15.19 3.06 -17.72
N TYR A 260 -14.04 3.72 -17.62
CA TYR A 260 -12.86 3.19 -16.97
C TYR A 260 -13.10 2.92 -15.48
N PHE A 261 -13.50 3.93 -14.72
CA PHE A 261 -13.70 3.80 -13.27
C PHE A 261 -14.91 2.94 -12.89
N GLU A 262 -15.95 2.88 -13.73
CA GLU A 262 -17.09 1.96 -13.55
C GLU A 262 -16.71 0.48 -13.63
N THR A 263 -15.53 0.14 -14.20
CA THR A 263 -15.02 -1.24 -14.14
C THR A 263 -14.51 -1.65 -12.76
N TYR A 264 -14.23 -0.67 -11.87
CA TYR A 264 -13.67 -0.92 -10.55
C TYR A 264 -14.76 -1.03 -9.49
N SER A 265 -14.75 -2.13 -8.75
CA SER A 265 -15.77 -2.41 -7.72
C SER A 265 -15.76 -1.43 -6.56
N TRP A 266 -14.65 -0.73 -6.32
CA TRP A 266 -14.51 0.27 -5.26
C TRP A 266 -14.96 1.68 -5.68
N TYR A 267 -15.17 1.93 -6.98
CA TYR A 267 -15.65 3.24 -7.43
C TYR A 267 -17.16 3.39 -7.15
N ARG A 268 -17.52 4.51 -6.54
CA ARG A 268 -18.92 4.91 -6.29
C ARG A 268 -19.03 6.40 -6.57
N GLY A 269 -19.59 6.77 -7.71
CA GLY A 269 -19.89 8.17 -8.02
C GLY A 269 -21.03 8.68 -7.13
N THR A 270 -20.73 9.59 -6.22
CA THR A 270 -21.67 10.17 -5.24
C THR A 270 -21.80 11.69 -5.36
N THR A 271 -20.78 12.35 -5.92
CA THR A 271 -20.68 13.81 -5.96
C THR A 271 -20.51 14.30 -7.39
N GLU A 272 -21.42 15.16 -7.85
CA GLU A 272 -21.35 15.79 -9.17
C GLU A 272 -20.07 16.65 -9.31
N PRO A 273 -19.45 16.75 -10.51
CA PRO A 273 -18.19 17.46 -10.68
C PRO A 273 -18.21 18.91 -10.17
N GLY A 274 -19.32 19.63 -10.35
CA GLY A 274 -19.45 21.02 -9.91
C GLY A 274 -19.72 21.20 -8.42
N ALA A 275 -20.06 20.11 -7.71
CA ALA A 275 -20.26 20.09 -6.26
C ALA A 275 -19.07 19.45 -5.52
N PHE A 276 -18.12 18.87 -6.25
CA PHE A 276 -16.94 18.25 -5.68
C PHE A 276 -15.99 19.33 -5.14
N SER A 277 -15.73 19.32 -3.83
CA SER A 277 -14.74 20.19 -3.21
C SER A 277 -13.40 19.49 -3.10
N GLU A 278 -12.32 20.13 -3.56
CA GLU A 278 -10.95 19.64 -3.35
C GLU A 278 -10.48 19.76 -1.90
N ASP A 279 -11.27 20.38 -1.01
CA ASP A 279 -10.96 20.43 0.42
C ASP A 279 -10.97 19.04 1.08
N ILE A 280 -11.68 18.07 0.48
CA ILE A 280 -11.70 16.67 0.93
C ILE A 280 -10.36 15.94 0.70
N LEU A 281 -9.53 16.47 -0.21
CA LEU A 281 -8.23 15.90 -0.54
C LEU A 281 -7.19 16.30 0.51
N SER A 282 -6.36 15.35 0.89
CA SER A 282 -5.19 15.60 1.73
C SER A 282 -4.13 16.43 1.03
N ASP A 283 -3.17 16.94 1.80
CA ASP A 283 -2.02 17.65 1.25
C ASP A 283 -1.17 16.74 0.35
N VAL A 284 -1.01 15.47 0.72
CA VAL A 284 -0.37 14.43 -0.12
C VAL A 284 -1.09 14.32 -1.47
N GLU A 285 -2.41 14.19 -1.45
CA GLU A 285 -3.22 14.03 -2.66
C GLU A 285 -3.12 15.26 -3.56
N LYS A 286 -3.28 16.46 -3.00
CA LYS A 286 -3.16 17.74 -3.74
C LYS A 286 -1.79 17.87 -4.40
N LYS A 287 -0.72 17.50 -3.68
CA LYS A 287 0.66 17.58 -4.18
C LYS A 287 0.92 16.54 -5.26
N ASN A 288 0.35 15.35 -5.12
CA ASN A 288 0.43 14.30 -6.13
C ASN A 288 -0.36 14.66 -7.39
N VAL A 289 -1.57 15.22 -7.29
CA VAL A 289 -2.33 15.77 -8.43
C VAL A 289 -1.48 16.77 -9.21
N ALA A 290 -0.87 17.74 -8.50
CA ALA A 290 -0.04 18.76 -9.11
C ALA A 290 1.20 18.17 -9.82
N LEU A 291 1.90 17.23 -9.16
CA LEU A 291 3.06 16.56 -9.75
C LEU A 291 2.68 15.72 -10.97
N ILE A 292 1.61 14.93 -10.89
CA ILE A 292 1.14 14.13 -12.03
C ILE A 292 0.81 15.04 -13.20
N LYS A 293 0.17 16.20 -12.95
CA LYS A 293 -0.11 17.17 -14.00
C LYS A 293 1.17 17.77 -14.62
N GLU A 294 2.18 18.09 -13.82
CA GLU A 294 3.50 18.50 -14.33
C GLU A 294 4.09 17.43 -15.25
N MET A 295 4.02 16.16 -14.85
CA MET A 295 4.54 15.03 -15.63
C MET A 295 3.72 14.78 -16.90
N GLU A 296 2.40 15.00 -16.89
CA GLU A 296 1.56 14.94 -18.09
C GLU A 296 2.00 15.93 -19.17
N ASP A 297 2.43 17.12 -18.75
CA ASP A 297 2.76 18.25 -19.61
C ASP A 297 4.26 18.25 -20.03
N ASP A 298 5.09 17.40 -19.41
CA ASP A 298 6.51 17.23 -19.77
C ASP A 298 6.72 16.08 -20.79
N PRO A 299 6.96 16.38 -22.07
CA PRO A 299 7.23 15.35 -23.08
C PRO A 299 8.60 14.68 -22.92
N ASN A 300 9.52 15.30 -22.17
CA ASN A 300 10.88 14.81 -21.97
C ASN A 300 11.05 14.12 -20.61
N ARG A 301 9.98 13.90 -19.85
CA ARG A 301 10.04 13.28 -18.50
C ARG A 301 10.82 11.95 -18.46
N ALA A 302 10.78 11.19 -19.55
CA ALA A 302 11.46 9.90 -19.69
C ALA A 302 12.96 10.03 -20.08
N MET A 303 13.46 11.25 -20.31
CA MET A 303 14.86 11.55 -20.65
C MET A 303 15.77 11.56 -19.41
N LEU A 304 15.90 10.42 -18.75
CA LEU A 304 16.55 10.31 -17.44
C LEU A 304 18.05 10.64 -17.41
N ASP A 305 18.74 10.54 -18.54
CA ASP A 305 20.15 10.93 -18.70
C ASP A 305 20.36 12.17 -19.59
N GLY A 306 19.27 12.91 -19.85
CA GLY A 306 19.27 14.11 -20.70
C GLY A 306 19.50 13.83 -22.19
N SER A 307 19.64 12.57 -22.59
CA SER A 307 19.99 12.19 -23.97
C SER A 307 19.05 11.15 -24.55
N ASN A 308 18.55 10.22 -23.73
CA ASN A 308 17.80 9.05 -24.16
C ASN A 308 16.44 8.98 -23.49
N HIS A 309 15.40 8.72 -24.28
CA HIS A 309 14.08 8.35 -23.76
C HIS A 309 14.09 6.87 -23.38
N TYR A 310 13.51 6.54 -22.24
CA TYR A 310 13.40 5.16 -21.74
C TYR A 310 11.95 4.77 -21.53
N GLY A 311 11.56 3.58 -22.00
CA GLY A 311 10.37 2.87 -21.55
C GLY A 311 10.67 1.93 -20.38
N ILE A 312 9.64 1.54 -19.64
CA ILE A 312 9.75 0.54 -18.55
C ILE A 312 10.24 -0.82 -19.08
N GLU A 313 9.97 -1.11 -20.35
CA GLU A 313 10.39 -2.31 -21.07
C GLU A 313 11.86 -2.34 -21.48
N ASP A 314 12.52 -1.17 -21.54
CA ASP A 314 13.96 -1.08 -21.84
C ASP A 314 14.83 -1.43 -20.62
N LEU A 315 14.25 -1.40 -19.42
CA LEU A 315 14.95 -1.71 -18.18
C LEU A 315 15.07 -3.23 -17.95
N PRO A 316 16.25 -3.73 -17.53
CA PRO A 316 16.42 -5.13 -17.19
C PRO A 316 15.60 -5.51 -15.93
N PHE A 317 15.26 -6.78 -15.77
CA PHE A 317 14.70 -7.23 -14.49
C PHE A 317 15.78 -7.21 -13.41
N ALA A 318 15.44 -6.63 -12.25
CA ALA A 318 16.28 -6.66 -11.07
C ALA A 318 16.45 -8.11 -10.56
N PRO A 319 17.67 -8.52 -10.21
CA PRO A 319 17.96 -9.87 -9.73
C PRO A 319 17.31 -10.20 -8.38
N TYR A 320 16.96 -9.18 -7.60
CA TYR A 320 16.34 -9.30 -6.28
C TYR A 320 14.81 -9.14 -6.29
N LEU A 321 14.18 -8.98 -7.46
CA LEU A 321 12.76 -8.66 -7.56
C LEU A 321 11.88 -9.63 -6.76
N SER A 322 12.19 -10.93 -6.77
CA SER A 322 11.44 -11.98 -6.05
C SER A 322 11.42 -11.85 -4.53
N TYR A 323 12.28 -11.03 -3.94
CA TYR A 323 12.31 -10.78 -2.50
C TYR A 323 11.45 -9.58 -2.08
N LEU A 324 11.00 -8.76 -3.03
CA LEU A 324 10.28 -7.53 -2.75
C LEU A 324 8.77 -7.76 -2.62
N GLY A 325 8.11 -6.95 -1.81
CA GLY A 325 6.65 -6.90 -1.70
C GLY A 325 6.01 -8.09 -0.98
N LYS A 326 6.81 -8.99 -0.41
CA LYS A 326 6.28 -10.10 0.41
C LYS A 326 5.91 -9.65 1.83
N TYR A 327 6.64 -8.67 2.34
CA TYR A 327 6.54 -8.17 3.70
C TYR A 327 6.25 -6.68 3.65
N ASP A 328 5.58 -6.17 4.70
CA ASP A 328 5.27 -4.75 4.82
C ASP A 328 6.56 -3.93 5.00
N GLU A 329 7.60 -4.54 5.60
CA GLU A 329 8.97 -4.04 5.64
C GLU A 329 9.93 -4.89 4.81
N THR A 330 10.83 -4.26 4.07
CA THR A 330 11.93 -4.91 3.35
C THR A 330 13.14 -4.01 3.41
N GLY A 331 14.23 -4.48 3.98
CA GLY A 331 15.46 -3.71 4.13
C GLY A 331 16.24 -3.60 2.82
N LEU A 332 16.79 -2.42 2.58
CA LEU A 332 17.80 -2.14 1.55
C LEU A 332 18.99 -1.47 2.21
N SER A 333 20.20 -1.90 1.83
CA SER A 333 21.44 -1.20 2.16
C SER A 333 22.38 -1.19 0.96
N ALA A 334 22.93 -0.04 0.60
CA ALA A 334 23.89 0.10 -0.50
C ALA A 334 24.83 1.30 -0.30
N ASP A 335 26.09 1.16 -0.73
CA ASP A 335 27.10 2.23 -0.71
C ASP A 335 27.29 2.80 -2.12
N LEU A 336 26.83 4.04 -2.34
CA LEU A 336 26.83 4.72 -3.63
C LEU A 336 28.19 5.23 -4.08
N THR A 337 29.24 5.13 -3.26
CA THR A 337 30.58 5.61 -3.61
C THR A 337 31.13 4.90 -4.85
N GLN A 338 30.68 3.67 -5.13
CA GLN A 338 31.05 2.87 -6.30
C GLN A 338 29.89 2.68 -7.30
N ALA A 339 28.83 3.49 -7.22
CA ALA A 339 27.70 3.40 -8.12
C ALA A 339 28.11 3.65 -9.58
N LYS A 340 27.63 2.78 -10.48
CA LYS A 340 27.87 2.85 -11.92
C LYS A 340 26.67 3.47 -12.61
N ASP A 341 26.91 4.50 -13.43
CA ASP A 341 25.90 5.14 -14.28
C ASP A 341 25.60 4.26 -15.50
N MET A 342 24.36 3.80 -15.62
CA MET A 342 23.89 2.94 -16.70
C MET A 342 22.97 3.67 -17.69
N GLY A 343 22.98 5.01 -17.69
CA GLY A 343 22.03 5.81 -18.46
C GLY A 343 20.80 6.13 -17.61
N GLY A 344 19.70 5.41 -17.76
CA GLY A 344 18.44 5.71 -17.03
C GLY A 344 18.46 5.39 -15.53
N TYR A 345 19.47 4.69 -15.05
CA TYR A 345 19.56 4.21 -13.66
C TYR A 345 21.01 4.04 -13.20
N TYR A 346 21.20 3.86 -11.90
CA TYR A 346 22.46 3.50 -11.28
C TYR A 346 22.47 2.04 -10.84
N VAL A 347 23.63 1.40 -10.96
CA VAL A 347 23.91 0.08 -10.38
C VAL A 347 24.91 0.23 -9.25
N VAL A 348 24.57 -0.29 -8.07
CA VAL A 348 25.41 -0.23 -6.89
C VAL A 348 25.46 -1.60 -6.20
N GLN A 349 26.57 -1.94 -5.52
CA GLN A 349 26.57 -3.14 -4.68
C GLN A 349 25.80 -2.87 -3.40
N GLY A 350 24.91 -3.80 -3.02
CA GLY A 350 24.14 -3.70 -1.81
C GLY A 350 23.50 -5.02 -1.41
N SER A 351 22.58 -4.95 -0.46
CA SER A 351 21.84 -6.09 0.07
C SER A 351 20.36 -5.79 0.20
N ILE A 352 19.55 -6.85 0.07
CA ILE A 352 18.14 -6.85 0.45
C ILE A 352 17.97 -7.79 1.64
N SER A 353 17.20 -7.33 2.62
CA SER A 353 16.82 -8.10 3.80
C SER A 353 15.30 -8.11 3.99
N VAL A 354 14.81 -9.14 4.66
CA VAL A 354 13.40 -9.31 5.01
C VAL A 354 13.29 -9.56 6.52
N PRO A 355 12.13 -9.37 7.16
CA PRO A 355 11.98 -9.65 8.58
C PRO A 355 12.41 -11.07 8.94
N ALA A 356 13.27 -11.19 9.94
CA ALA A 356 13.60 -12.47 10.57
C ALA A 356 12.36 -12.99 11.29
N SER A 357 12.14 -14.31 11.22
CA SER A 357 10.94 -14.92 11.77
C SER A 357 11.18 -16.33 12.31
N ILE A 358 10.30 -16.75 13.22
CA ILE A 358 10.23 -18.11 13.76
C ILE A 358 8.83 -18.70 13.59
N THR A 359 8.74 -20.03 13.53
CA THR A 359 7.46 -20.74 13.43
C THR A 359 6.77 -20.84 14.80
N PRO A 360 5.46 -21.15 14.84
CA PRO A 360 4.75 -21.43 16.09
C PRO A 360 5.40 -22.55 16.92
N GLU A 361 5.89 -23.62 16.29
CA GLU A 361 6.57 -24.72 16.99
C GLU A 361 7.89 -24.29 17.62
N GLN A 362 8.64 -23.43 16.93
CA GLN A 362 9.86 -22.84 17.48
C GLN A 362 9.53 -21.97 18.69
N LEU A 363 8.48 -21.13 18.62
CA LEU A 363 8.03 -20.32 19.75
C LEU A 363 7.65 -21.16 20.96
N GLU A 364 6.88 -22.24 20.78
CA GLU A 364 6.55 -23.16 21.89
C GLU A 364 7.80 -23.83 22.47
N GLY A 365 8.82 -24.07 21.63
CA GLY A 365 10.14 -24.47 22.08
C GLY A 365 10.79 -23.45 23.01
N VAL A 366 10.82 -22.17 22.61
CA VAL A 366 11.39 -21.07 23.43
C VAL A 366 10.65 -20.91 24.74
N LYS A 367 9.31 -20.94 24.72
CA LYS A 367 8.47 -20.89 25.95
C LYS A 367 8.72 -22.06 26.90
N ALA A 368 9.08 -23.22 26.36
CA ALA A 368 9.51 -24.38 27.14
C ALA A 368 10.97 -24.31 27.62
N GLY A 369 11.66 -23.18 27.41
CA GLY A 369 13.04 -22.92 27.82
C GLY A 369 14.11 -23.46 26.86
N LYS A 370 13.75 -23.78 25.62
CA LYS A 370 14.74 -24.17 24.59
C LYS A 370 15.39 -22.93 23.98
N GLU A 371 16.63 -23.09 23.57
CA GLU A 371 17.31 -22.14 22.68
C GLU A 371 16.88 -22.42 21.24
N VAL A 372 16.51 -21.37 20.50
CA VAL A 372 16.12 -21.47 19.09
C VAL A 372 17.08 -20.64 18.24
N GLU A 373 17.59 -21.25 17.19
CA GLU A 373 18.41 -20.58 16.19
C GLU A 373 17.54 -19.76 15.23
N VAL A 374 17.88 -18.48 15.07
CA VAL A 374 17.21 -17.53 14.18
C VAL A 374 18.20 -17.11 13.11
N VAL A 375 17.95 -17.49 11.86
CA VAL A 375 18.83 -17.14 10.73
C VAL A 375 18.75 -15.64 10.44
N LEU A 376 19.91 -14.97 10.40
CA LEU A 376 20.06 -13.54 10.15
C LEU A 376 20.74 -13.24 8.80
N ASP A 377 21.43 -14.21 8.20
CA ASP A 377 21.91 -14.13 6.82
C ASP A 377 21.74 -15.50 6.13
N GLU A 378 20.82 -15.58 5.16
CA GLU A 378 20.55 -16.83 4.44
C GLU A 378 21.71 -17.25 3.52
N LEU A 379 22.61 -16.33 3.16
CA LEU A 379 23.71 -16.58 2.25
C LEU A 379 24.91 -17.20 2.98
N THR A 380 25.15 -16.76 4.22
CA THR A 380 26.26 -17.25 5.05
C THR A 380 25.82 -18.34 6.04
N GLY A 381 24.52 -18.41 6.35
CA GLY A 381 23.97 -19.25 7.41
C GLY A 381 24.20 -18.67 8.81
N GLU A 382 24.59 -17.41 8.90
CA GLU A 382 24.74 -16.72 10.18
C GLU A 382 23.40 -16.60 10.90
N ALA A 383 23.43 -16.85 12.21
CA ALA A 383 22.25 -16.94 13.03
C ALA A 383 22.49 -16.43 14.45
N GLY A 384 21.44 -15.86 15.04
CA GLY A 384 21.37 -15.53 16.46
C GLY A 384 20.68 -16.65 17.25
N ILE A 385 20.78 -16.59 18.58
CA ILE A 385 20.09 -17.51 19.49
C ILE A 385 19.01 -16.77 20.27
N LEU A 386 17.76 -17.16 20.05
CA LEU A 386 16.59 -16.65 20.76
C LEU A 386 16.29 -17.50 22.00
N THR A 387 16.08 -16.82 23.12
CA THR A 387 15.75 -17.42 24.41
C THR A 387 14.64 -16.65 25.11
N LEU A 388 13.99 -17.26 26.10
CA LEU A 388 13.07 -16.57 26.99
C LEU A 388 13.86 -15.62 27.90
N ASP A 389 13.39 -14.38 28.06
CA ASP A 389 13.99 -13.42 28.99
C ASP A 389 13.61 -13.75 30.44
N PRO A 390 14.56 -14.17 31.30
CA PRO A 390 14.28 -14.44 32.71
C PRO A 390 13.94 -13.17 33.52
N GLY A 391 14.28 -11.98 33.03
CA GLY A 391 13.97 -10.68 33.63
C GLY A 391 12.74 -9.99 33.02
N GLY A 392 12.16 -10.57 31.96
CA GLY A 392 11.09 -9.97 31.18
C GLY A 392 9.81 -9.75 31.99
N ASN A 393 9.09 -8.67 31.67
CA ASN A 393 7.81 -8.38 32.30
C ASN A 393 6.75 -9.36 31.81
N ALA A 394 6.38 -10.33 32.65
CA ALA A 394 5.33 -11.32 32.34
C ALA A 394 3.94 -10.71 32.04
N ALA A 395 3.75 -9.41 32.27
CA ALA A 395 2.52 -8.69 31.95
C ALA A 395 2.49 -8.11 30.52
N ASP A 396 3.62 -8.09 29.80
CA ASP A 396 3.68 -7.64 28.40
C ASP A 396 3.97 -8.83 27.48
N PRO A 397 2.97 -9.38 26.76
CA PRO A 397 3.13 -10.59 25.96
C PRO A 397 3.91 -10.36 24.66
N VAL A 398 4.14 -9.11 24.26
CA VAL A 398 4.91 -8.78 23.06
C VAL A 398 6.40 -8.91 23.34
N TYR A 399 6.83 -8.59 24.56
CA TYR A 399 8.23 -8.61 25.01
C TYR A 399 8.48 -9.82 25.92
N GLY A 400 9.76 -10.08 26.22
CA GLY A 400 10.15 -11.19 27.10
C GLY A 400 10.98 -12.26 26.40
N TYR A 401 11.65 -11.91 25.30
CA TYR A 401 12.66 -12.73 24.67
C TYR A 401 13.99 -11.99 24.60
N ILE A 402 15.09 -12.74 24.54
CA ILE A 402 16.43 -12.19 24.30
C ILE A 402 16.98 -12.87 23.06
N LEU A 403 17.33 -12.07 22.04
CA LEU A 403 18.12 -12.52 20.90
C LEU A 403 19.59 -12.19 21.14
N ARG A 404 20.45 -13.22 21.15
CA ARG A 404 21.90 -13.04 21.18
C ARG A 404 22.45 -13.14 19.77
N GLU A 405 22.89 -12.01 19.25
CA GLU A 405 23.55 -11.91 17.96
C GLU A 405 25.08 -11.94 18.15
N TYR A 406 25.81 -12.47 17.17
CA TYR A 406 27.27 -12.35 17.06
C TYR A 406 28.11 -12.61 18.34
N ALA A 407 27.99 -13.78 18.98
CA ALA A 407 28.83 -14.18 20.12
C ALA A 407 28.95 -13.13 21.26
N GLU A 408 27.99 -12.20 21.36
CA GLU A 408 27.93 -11.23 22.45
C GLU A 408 27.25 -11.85 23.68
N ASP A 409 27.82 -11.63 24.86
CA ASP A 409 27.31 -12.19 26.11
C ASP A 409 25.99 -11.52 26.57
N GLN A 410 25.75 -10.27 26.15
CA GLN A 410 24.55 -9.49 26.47
C GLN A 410 23.66 -9.41 25.23
N GLY A 411 22.67 -10.31 25.12
CA GLY A 411 21.70 -10.25 24.02
C GLY A 411 20.75 -9.05 24.14
N CYS A 412 20.00 -8.79 23.07
CA CYS A 412 19.06 -7.69 22.96
C CYS A 412 17.65 -8.13 23.36
N GLU A 413 16.93 -7.28 24.11
CA GLU A 413 15.50 -7.48 24.38
C GLU A 413 14.75 -7.51 23.04
N THR A 414 13.98 -8.56 22.83
CA THR A 414 13.32 -8.88 21.57
C THR A 414 11.86 -9.15 21.82
N GLY A 415 11.02 -8.50 21.03
CA GLY A 415 9.60 -8.79 20.93
C GLY A 415 9.25 -9.65 19.72
N LEU A 416 8.05 -10.22 19.74
CA LEU A 416 7.51 -11.04 18.67
C LEU A 416 6.14 -10.54 18.22
N TRP A 417 5.98 -10.32 16.92
CA TRP A 417 4.70 -9.98 16.30
C TRP A 417 4.22 -11.09 15.37
N ALA A 418 2.95 -11.45 15.48
CA ALA A 418 2.35 -12.43 14.59
C ALA A 418 2.14 -11.80 13.21
N ASP A 419 2.80 -12.34 12.19
CA ASP A 419 2.53 -12.01 10.80
C ASP A 419 1.52 -13.02 10.25
N TYR A 420 0.25 -12.61 10.25
CA TYR A 420 -0.85 -13.49 9.86
C TYR A 420 -0.82 -13.89 8.37
N LYS A 421 -0.15 -13.11 7.51
CA LYS A 421 0.05 -13.44 6.08
C LYS A 421 1.00 -14.64 5.93
N SER A 422 2.10 -14.66 6.66
CA SER A 422 3.08 -15.75 6.58
C SER A 422 2.84 -16.91 7.55
N GLY A 423 2.04 -16.69 8.61
CA GLY A 423 1.84 -17.68 9.67
C GLY A 423 3.04 -17.82 10.61
N THR A 424 3.91 -16.80 10.67
CA THR A 424 5.13 -16.81 11.48
C THR A 424 5.14 -15.65 12.47
N TYR A 425 6.08 -15.68 13.41
CA TYR A 425 6.34 -14.55 14.30
C TYR A 425 7.57 -13.81 13.80
N GLN A 426 7.41 -12.53 13.46
CA GLN A 426 8.52 -11.64 13.13
C GLN A 426 9.13 -11.07 14.42
N LEU A 427 10.45 -10.86 14.38
CA LEU A 427 11.22 -10.38 15.52
C LEU A 427 11.45 -8.87 15.40
N TRP A 428 11.38 -8.17 16.53
CA TRP A 428 11.64 -6.74 16.62
C TRP A 428 12.37 -6.44 17.93
N GLN A 429 13.23 -5.42 17.96
CA GLN A 429 14.05 -5.06 19.13
C GLN A 429 13.83 -3.59 19.50
N THR A 430 13.70 -3.32 20.80
CA THR A 430 13.38 -1.99 21.38
C THR A 430 14.35 -0.86 21.00
N SER A 431 15.52 -1.18 20.44
CA SER A 431 16.55 -0.23 20.02
C SER A 431 17.00 -0.37 18.57
N GLY A 432 16.40 -1.28 17.80
CA GLY A 432 16.90 -1.67 16.46
C GLY A 432 15.82 -1.91 15.42
N ASP A 433 14.57 -1.54 15.72
CA ASP A 433 13.38 -1.80 14.90
C ASP A 433 13.27 -3.31 14.57
N THR A 434 12.71 -3.65 13.42
CA THR A 434 12.58 -5.02 12.93
C THR A 434 13.93 -5.72 12.81
N VAL A 435 14.06 -6.91 13.39
CA VAL A 435 15.23 -7.76 13.20
C VAL A 435 15.21 -8.27 11.76
N MET A 436 16.20 -7.86 10.97
CA MET A 436 16.28 -8.15 9.55
C MET A 436 17.17 -9.36 9.25
N LYS A 437 16.71 -10.21 8.33
CA LYS A 437 17.45 -11.33 7.75
C LYS A 437 17.89 -11.01 6.33
N THR A 438 19.20 -11.04 6.05
CA THR A 438 19.74 -10.81 4.69
C THR A 438 19.41 -11.98 3.78
N VAL A 439 18.82 -11.69 2.62
CA VAL A 439 18.40 -12.71 1.62
C VAL A 439 19.05 -12.52 0.26
N TYR A 440 19.68 -11.36 0.01
CA TYR A 440 20.34 -11.06 -1.24
C TYR A 440 21.53 -10.12 -1.01
N ARG A 441 22.63 -10.36 -1.75
CA ARG A 441 23.78 -9.45 -1.89
C ARG A 441 24.20 -9.40 -3.36
N GLY A 442 24.35 -8.21 -3.91
CA GLY A 442 24.75 -8.03 -5.30
C GLY A 442 24.35 -6.67 -5.85
N ASP A 443 24.10 -6.63 -7.16
CA ASP A 443 23.68 -5.42 -7.85
C ASP A 443 22.28 -4.97 -7.38
N ILE A 444 22.18 -3.69 -7.01
CA ILE A 444 20.98 -2.93 -6.66
C ILE A 444 20.76 -1.86 -7.74
N TYR A 445 19.54 -1.76 -8.26
CA TYR A 445 19.18 -0.85 -9.36
C TYR A 445 18.34 0.32 -8.83
N LEU A 446 18.90 1.53 -8.89
CA LEU A 446 18.24 2.77 -8.47
C LEU A 446 17.92 3.63 -9.70
N LEU A 447 16.65 3.94 -9.94
CA LEU A 447 16.27 4.77 -11.08
C LEU A 447 16.82 6.21 -10.90
N LYS A 448 17.23 6.87 -11.99
CA LYS A 448 17.57 8.30 -11.85
C LYS A 448 16.32 9.08 -11.44
N GLY A 449 16.46 9.89 -10.38
CA GLY A 449 15.33 10.52 -9.72
C GLY A 449 14.89 9.83 -8.43
N THR A 450 15.48 8.68 -8.07
CA THR A 450 15.18 7.98 -6.81
C THR A 450 15.40 8.90 -5.62
N VAL A 451 14.49 8.88 -4.66
CA VAL A 451 14.62 9.67 -3.43
C VAL A 451 14.79 8.79 -2.19
N THR A 452 15.26 9.42 -1.12
CA THR A 452 15.32 8.85 0.23
C THR A 452 14.69 9.80 1.25
N GLY A 453 14.24 9.27 2.38
CA GLY A 453 13.71 10.05 3.49
C GLY A 453 13.54 9.17 4.73
N GLY A 454 13.52 9.80 5.90
CA GLY A 454 13.34 9.08 7.15
C GLY A 454 12.49 9.85 8.14
N ASP A 455 11.57 9.14 8.79
CA ASP A 455 10.61 9.65 9.77
C ASP A 455 10.00 8.47 10.54
N VAL A 456 9.06 8.70 11.45
CA VAL A 456 8.24 7.64 12.08
C VAL A 456 7.03 7.26 11.23
N SER A 457 6.67 8.11 10.25
CA SER A 457 5.53 7.90 9.36
C SER A 457 5.94 7.95 7.88
N LEU A 458 5.25 7.18 7.04
CA LEU A 458 5.48 7.19 5.60
C LEU A 458 5.23 8.58 4.97
N GLU A 459 4.20 9.28 5.44
CA GLU A 459 3.89 10.64 5.00
C GLU A 459 5.03 11.59 5.36
N GLY A 460 5.50 11.61 6.61
CA GLY A 460 6.61 12.47 7.05
C GLY A 460 7.93 12.16 6.33
N ALA A 461 8.24 10.86 6.12
CA ALA A 461 9.44 10.44 5.42
C ALA A 461 9.42 10.88 3.95
N SER A 462 8.26 10.81 3.31
CA SER A 462 8.09 11.23 1.91
C SER A 462 7.94 12.74 1.74
N GLU A 463 7.38 13.46 2.71
CA GLU A 463 7.32 14.93 2.69
C GLU A 463 8.72 15.54 2.68
N ASN A 464 9.62 14.98 3.48
CA ASN A 464 11.00 15.44 3.66
C ASN A 464 12.00 14.75 2.72
N GLN A 465 11.51 14.11 1.65
CA GLN A 465 12.32 13.31 0.75
C GLN A 465 13.42 14.11 0.04
N ARG A 466 14.57 13.47 -0.17
CA ARG A 466 15.78 14.03 -0.78
C ARG A 466 16.21 13.17 -1.96
N LEU A 467 16.65 13.82 -3.04
CA LEU A 467 17.14 13.13 -4.22
C LEU A 467 18.44 12.37 -3.91
N ILE A 468 18.49 11.11 -4.30
CA ILE A 468 19.69 10.27 -4.25
C ILE A 468 20.54 10.55 -5.48
N PHE A 469 21.82 10.85 -5.27
CA PHE A 469 22.79 11.03 -6.33
C PHE A 469 23.93 10.01 -6.18
N ALA A 470 24.23 9.28 -7.25
CA ALA A 470 25.50 8.58 -7.33
C ALA A 470 26.64 9.62 -7.38
N SER A 471 27.59 9.56 -6.46
CA SER A 471 28.67 10.54 -6.42
C SER A 471 29.47 10.52 -7.73
N LYS A 472 29.49 11.64 -8.47
CA LYS A 472 30.54 11.92 -9.46
C LYS A 472 31.59 12.79 -8.77
N GLY A 473 32.86 12.43 -8.95
CA GLY A 473 33.99 13.02 -8.24
C GLY A 473 33.96 14.55 -8.15
N ALA A 474 34.34 15.05 -6.96
CA ALA A 474 34.77 16.41 -6.64
C ALA A 474 34.24 17.53 -7.57
N GLY A 475 33.04 18.03 -7.31
CA GLY A 475 32.59 19.28 -7.94
C GLY A 475 31.13 19.66 -7.78
N GLU A 476 30.23 18.71 -7.52
CA GLU A 476 28.80 18.99 -7.35
C GLU A 476 28.40 18.98 -5.87
N ARG A 477 27.53 19.94 -5.53
CA ARG A 477 27.32 20.46 -4.17
C ARG A 477 26.99 19.39 -3.14
N SER A 478 27.71 19.48 -2.02
CA SER A 478 27.48 18.80 -0.75
C SER A 478 26.00 18.78 -0.34
N GLY A 479 25.41 17.58 -0.25
CA GLY A 479 24.08 17.37 0.30
C GLY A 479 23.45 16.00 0.03
N GLY A 480 23.95 15.22 -0.93
CA GLY A 480 23.47 13.85 -1.21
C GLY A 480 24.04 12.82 -0.24
N GLU A 481 23.20 11.91 0.23
CA GLU A 481 23.62 10.75 1.03
C GLU A 481 24.45 9.80 0.14
N THR A 482 25.63 9.40 0.63
CA THR A 482 26.51 8.45 -0.07
C THR A 482 26.15 7.00 0.23
N ASP A 483 25.26 6.77 1.19
CA ASP A 483 24.71 5.46 1.54
C ASP A 483 23.20 5.52 1.34
N VAL A 484 22.61 4.43 0.87
CA VAL A 484 21.15 4.25 0.82
C VAL A 484 20.78 3.19 1.82
N PHE A 485 19.88 3.55 2.73
CA PHE A 485 19.32 2.64 3.71
C PHE A 485 17.82 2.90 3.87
N GLY A 486 17.02 1.84 3.99
CA GLY A 486 15.59 1.96 4.23
C GLY A 486 14.91 0.61 4.41
N ASN A 487 13.73 0.62 5.02
CA ASN A 487 12.88 -0.54 5.27
C ASN A 487 11.52 -0.45 4.56
N HIS A 488 11.20 0.69 3.92
CA HIS A 488 10.03 0.88 3.08
C HIS A 488 10.43 1.25 1.65
N LEU A 489 10.27 0.29 0.73
CA LEU A 489 10.84 0.36 -0.61
C LEU A 489 9.75 0.51 -1.67
N TYR A 490 9.95 1.44 -2.59
CA TYR A 490 9.11 1.62 -3.78
C TYR A 490 9.93 1.36 -5.04
N TYR A 491 9.36 0.61 -5.96
CA TYR A 491 10.03 0.16 -7.16
C TYR A 491 9.05 -0.05 -8.30
N ASN A 492 9.57 0.02 -9.53
CA ASN A 492 8.77 -0.23 -10.72
C ASN A 492 8.63 -1.74 -11.01
N SER A 493 7.86 -2.10 -12.05
CA SER A 493 7.61 -3.51 -12.41
C SER A 493 8.85 -4.31 -12.82
N ARG A 494 10.00 -3.64 -13.00
CA ARG A 494 11.30 -4.27 -13.27
C ARG A 494 12.17 -4.37 -12.01
N GLY A 495 11.70 -3.91 -10.85
CA GLY A 495 12.43 -3.90 -9.59
C GLY A 495 13.48 -2.81 -9.46
N HIS A 496 13.45 -1.78 -10.32
CA HIS A 496 14.27 -0.59 -10.10
C HIS A 496 13.60 0.29 -9.06
N PHE A 497 14.34 0.65 -8.01
CA PHE A 497 13.82 1.49 -6.95
C PHE A 497 13.54 2.91 -7.46
N THR A 498 12.43 3.48 -7.01
CA THR A 498 11.97 4.85 -7.28
C THR A 498 11.92 5.69 -6.01
N ALA A 499 11.78 5.06 -4.84
CA ALA A 499 11.99 5.67 -3.54
C ALA A 499 12.44 4.62 -2.51
N VAL A 500 13.25 5.05 -1.54
CA VAL A 500 13.71 4.23 -0.42
C VAL A 500 13.52 5.03 0.87
N TYR A 501 12.58 4.64 1.71
CA TYR A 501 12.33 5.31 2.98
C TYR A 501 12.76 4.46 4.15
N TYR A 502 13.19 5.13 5.22
CA TYR A 502 13.44 4.52 6.52
C TYR A 502 12.37 4.99 7.50
N LEU A 503 11.52 4.07 7.96
CA LEU A 503 10.57 4.32 9.03
C LEU A 503 11.12 3.74 10.32
N GLY A 504 11.38 4.60 11.30
CA GLY A 504 11.81 4.20 12.64
C GLY A 504 10.68 4.30 13.66
N ASP A 505 10.95 3.81 14.87
CA ASP A 505 10.06 3.92 16.04
C ASP A 505 9.98 5.34 16.66
#